data_AF-A0A9D4D281-F1
#
_entry.id   AF-A0A9D4D281-F1
#
_cell.length_a   1.000
_cell.length_b   1.000
_cell.length_c   1.000
_cell.angle_alpha   90.00
_cell.angle_beta   90.00
_cell.angle_gamma   90.00
#
_symmetry.space_group_name_H-M   'P 1'
#
loop_
_entity.id
_entity.type
_entity.pdbx_description
1 polymer ?
#
loop_
_entity_poly.entity_id
_entity_poly.type
_entity_poly.pdbx_seq_one_letter_code
_entity_poly.pdbx_strand_id
1 'polypeptide(L)' 'MMDRWMDGWMVGWMDGWIVGWMDGWMDGWMDGWMDGWIVAWMDGSMDGWMDGWMDGWMDGWMDGWMDGWMDGWIDRWMDG' A
#
# COMPACT_ATOMS: atom_id res chain seq x y z
N MET A 1 -2.23 57.07 -11.35
CA MET A 1 -1.33 56.73 -10.20
C MET A 1 -2.02 55.74 -9.27
N MET A 2 -3.30 55.94 -8.96
CA MET A 2 -4.17 54.94 -8.30
C MET A 2 -4.32 53.65 -9.11
N ASP A 3 -4.33 53.76 -10.43
CA ASP A 3 -4.56 52.66 -11.39
C ASP A 3 -3.46 51.59 -11.26
N ARG A 4 -2.18 52.00 -11.32
CA ARG A 4 -1.03 51.11 -11.15
C ARG A 4 -0.98 50.39 -9.80
N TRP A 5 -1.52 51.01 -8.75
CA TRP A 5 -1.51 50.42 -7.40
C TRP A 5 -2.63 49.39 -7.24
N MET A 6 -3.82 49.68 -7.77
CA MET A 6 -4.90 48.70 -7.87
C MET A 6 -4.52 47.52 -8.77
N ASP A 7 -3.89 47.78 -9.91
CA ASP A 7 -3.45 46.72 -10.84
C ASP A 7 -2.40 45.80 -10.19
N GLY A 8 -1.39 46.37 -9.52
CA GLY A 8 -0.36 45.57 -8.84
C GLY A 8 -0.90 44.76 -7.66
N TRP A 9 -1.86 45.32 -6.92
CA TRP A 9 -2.49 44.62 -5.79
C TRP A 9 -3.42 43.51 -6.26
N MET A 10 -4.20 43.75 -7.32
CA MET A 10 -5.11 42.75 -7.89
C MET A 10 -4.33 41.58 -8.51
N VAL A 11 -3.23 41.85 -9.22
CA VAL A 11 -2.36 40.82 -9.79
C VAL A 11 -1.67 40.04 -8.68
N GLY A 12 -1.04 40.68 -7.70
CA GLY A 12 -0.32 39.97 -6.63
C GLY A 12 -1.24 39.13 -5.74
N TRP A 13 -2.46 39.59 -5.50
CA TRP A 13 -3.45 38.85 -4.73
C TRP A 13 -4.07 37.70 -5.54
N MET A 14 -4.38 37.91 -6.82
CA MET A 14 -4.83 36.81 -7.70
C MET A 14 -3.75 35.75 -7.88
N ASP A 15 -2.49 36.12 -8.17
CA ASP A 15 -1.41 35.15 -8.35
C ASP A 15 -1.15 34.36 -7.08
N GLY A 16 -0.97 35.05 -5.93
CA GLY A 16 -0.65 34.37 -4.68
C GLY A 16 -1.78 33.47 -4.17
N TRP A 17 -3.03 33.88 -4.35
CA TRP A 17 -4.18 33.14 -3.85
C TRP A 17 -4.61 32.03 -4.81
N ILE A 18 -4.63 32.28 -6.12
CA ILE A 18 -5.02 31.26 -7.11
C ILE A 18 -3.92 30.20 -7.21
N VAL A 19 -2.65 30.59 -7.37
CA VAL A 19 -1.55 29.64 -7.51
C VAL A 19 -1.32 28.90 -6.20
N GLY A 20 -1.24 29.61 -5.06
CA GLY A 20 -0.98 28.97 -3.78
C GLY A 20 -2.12 28.03 -3.33
N TRP A 21 -3.38 28.36 -3.63
CA TRP A 21 -4.51 27.50 -3.30
C TRP A 21 -4.68 26.35 -4.29
N MET A 22 -4.50 26.59 -5.59
CA MET A 22 -4.56 25.50 -6.59
C MET A 22 -3.40 24.53 -6.39
N ASP A 23 -2.17 24.99 -6.25
CA ASP A 23 -1.01 24.12 -6.06
C ASP A 23 -1.11 23.37 -4.73
N GLY A 24 -1.38 24.07 -3.62
CA GLY A 24 -1.49 23.42 -2.31
C GLY A 24 -2.63 22.41 -2.20
N TRP A 25 -3.75 22.66 -2.88
CA TRP A 25 -4.88 21.73 -2.89
C TRP A 25 -4.68 20.57 -3.86
N MET A 26 -4.10 20.84 -5.04
CA MET A 26 -3.84 19.82 -6.06
C MET A 26 -2.70 18.89 -5.61
N ASP A 27 -1.60 19.44 -5.08
CA ASP A 27 -0.48 18.66 -4.53
C ASP A 27 -0.91 17.88 -3.30
N GLY A 28 -1.58 18.52 -2.32
CA GLY A 28 -2.01 17.84 -1.10
C GLY A 28 -3.04 16.72 -1.36
N TRP A 29 -3.90 16.88 -2.37
CA TRP A 29 -4.87 15.86 -2.75
C TRP A 29 -4.24 14.76 -3.62
N MET A 30 -3.37 15.10 -4.59
CA MET A 30 -2.66 14.10 -5.39
C MET A 30 -1.72 13.28 -4.52
N ASP A 31 -0.87 13.92 -3.71
CA ASP A 31 0.11 13.22 -2.86
C ASP A 31 -0.60 12.37 -1.81
N GLY A 32 -1.57 12.94 -1.08
CA GLY A 32 -2.28 12.22 -0.02
C GLY A 32 -3.09 11.03 -0.54
N TRP A 33 -3.69 11.17 -1.73
CA TRP A 33 -4.48 10.09 -2.32
C TRP A 33 -3.61 9.06 -3.06
N MET A 34 -2.58 9.49 -3.80
CA MET A 34 -1.63 8.55 -4.42
C MET A 34 -0.86 7.78 -3.36
N ASP A 35 -0.23 8.43 -2.38
CA ASP A 35 0.58 7.73 -1.39
C ASP A 35 -0.29 6.82 -0.52
N GLY A 36 -1.44 7.32 -0.06
CA GLY A 36 -2.34 6.53 0.79
C GLY A 36 -2.87 5.29 0.07
N TRP A 37 -3.23 5.40 -1.21
CA TRP A 37 -3.83 4.30 -1.96
C TRP A 37 -2.76 3.35 -2.52
N ILE A 38 -1.65 3.87 -3.02
CA ILE A 38 -0.53 3.06 -3.53
C ILE A 38 0.10 2.27 -2.39
N VAL A 39 0.39 2.89 -1.25
CA VAL A 39 1.00 2.20 -0.10
C VAL A 39 0.02 1.17 0.46
N ALA A 40 -1.22 1.55 0.76
CA ALA A 40 -2.16 0.60 1.36
C ALA A 40 -2.50 -0.58 0.44
N TRP A 41 -2.58 -0.35 -0.87
CA TRP A 41 -2.92 -1.41 -1.83
C TRP A 41 -1.71 -2.25 -2.22
N MET A 42 -0.54 -1.65 -2.51
CA MET A 42 0.67 -2.42 -2.85
C MET A 42 1.19 -3.18 -1.63
N ASP A 43 1.35 -2.52 -0.48
CA ASP A 43 1.93 -3.13 0.73
C ASP A 43 0.97 -4.18 1.28
N GLY A 44 -0.29 -3.82 1.52
CA GLY A 44 -1.28 -4.75 2.05
C GLY A 44 -1.60 -5.94 1.13
N SER A 45 -1.56 -5.75 -0.19
CA SER A 45 -1.81 -6.85 -1.13
C SER A 45 -0.58 -7.70 -1.42
N MET A 46 0.63 -7.13 -1.43
CA MET A 46 1.85 -7.92 -1.61
C MET A 46 2.16 -8.70 -0.34
N ASP A 47 2.13 -8.06 0.83
CA ASP A 47 2.44 -8.71 2.11
C ASP A 47 1.42 -9.78 2.43
N GLY A 48 0.12 -9.47 2.32
CA GLY A 48 -0.93 -10.46 2.59
C GLY A 48 -0.90 -11.66 1.64
N TRP A 49 -0.44 -11.48 0.40
CA TRP A 49 -0.30 -12.57 -0.56
C TRP A 49 1.00 -13.35 -0.35
N MET A 50 2.13 -12.68 -0.09
CA MET A 50 3.40 -13.33 0.22
C MET A 50 3.30 -14.13 1.50
N ASP A 51 2.85 -13.53 2.60
CA ASP A 51 2.74 -14.18 3.90
C ASP A 51 1.73 -15.33 3.84
N GLY A 52 0.53 -15.09 3.31
CA GLY A 52 -0.50 -16.12 3.24
C GLY A 52 -0.14 -17.29 2.32
N TRP A 53 0.57 -17.04 1.23
CA TRP A 53 1.02 -18.10 0.33
C TRP A 53 2.23 -18.86 0.89
N MET A 54 3.19 -18.13 1.47
CA MET A 54 4.41 -18.71 2.02
C MET A 54 4.11 -19.54 3.28
N ASP A 55 3.34 -19.00 4.22
CA ASP A 55 2.91 -19.73 5.42
C ASP A 55 2.02 -20.91 5.04
N GLY A 56 0.99 -20.69 4.22
CA GLY A 56 0.05 -21.76 3.85
C GLY A 56 0.70 -22.90 3.05
N TRP A 57 1.68 -22.59 2.20
CA TRP A 57 2.40 -23.62 1.44
C TRP A 57 3.46 -24.32 2.30
N MET A 58 4.18 -23.57 3.14
CA MET A 58 5.23 -24.13 3.99
C MET A 58 4.63 -25.00 5.10
N ASP A 59 3.60 -24.53 5.81
CA ASP A 59 2.89 -25.30 6.84
C ASP A 59 2.20 -26.51 6.22
N GLY A 60 1.42 -26.32 5.14
CA GLY A 60 0.69 -27.43 4.50
C GLY A 60 1.59 -28.51 3.91
N TRP A 61 2.76 -28.14 3.36
CA TRP A 61 3.72 -29.11 2.84
C TRP A 61 4.51 -29.80 3.96
N MET A 62 4.92 -29.06 4.98
CA MET A 62 5.71 -29.57 6.09
C MET A 62 4.86 -30.50 6.97
N ASP A 63 3.64 -30.09 7.33
CA ASP A 63 2.70 -30.91 8.10
C ASP A 63 2.27 -32.14 7.30
N GLY A 64 1.86 -31.98 6.04
CA GLY A 64 1.41 -33.10 5.22
C GLY A 64 2.52 -34.14 4.94
N TRP A 65 3.77 -33.69 4.80
CA TRP A 65 4.90 -34.60 4.62
C TRP A 65 5.30 -35.27 5.93
N MET A 66 5.30 -34.52 7.04
CA MET A 66 5.67 -35.04 8.35
C MET A 66 4.63 -36.05 8.87
N ASP A 67 3.34 -35.72 8.76
CA ASP A 67 2.22 -36.60 9.13
C ASP A 67 2.19 -37.84 8.26
N GLY A 68 2.26 -37.69 6.92
CA GLY A 68 2.23 -38.84 6.01
C GLY A 68 3.43 -39.78 6.18
N TRP A 69 4.60 -39.25 6.56
CA TRP A 69 5.77 -40.07 6.84
C TRP A 69 5.70 -40.74 8.21
N MET A 70 5.20 -40.04 9.24
CA MET A 70 4.97 -40.62 10.57
C MET A 70 3.93 -41.73 10.52
N ASP A 71 2.77 -41.48 9.89
CA ASP A 71 1.68 -42.44 9.76
C ASP A 71 2.14 -43.68 8.99
N GLY A 72 2.82 -43.50 7.85
CA GLY A 72 3.33 -44.61 7.05
C GLY A 72 4.42 -45.43 7.76
N TRP A 73 5.21 -44.82 8.64
CA TRP A 73 6.17 -45.54 9.48
C TRP A 73 5.50 -46.30 10.63
N ILE A 74 4.52 -45.68 11.28
CA ILE A 74 3.78 -46.27 12.40
C ILE A 74 2.95 -47.47 11.93
N ASP A 75 2.21 -47.33 10.82
CA ASP A 75 1.43 -48.42 10.23
C ASP A 75 2.32 -49.62 9.89
N ARG A 76 3.49 -49.37 9.27
CA ARG A 76 4.42 -50.42 8.88
C ARG A 76 5.11 -51.11 10.07
N TRP A 77 5.19 -50.42 11.21
CA TRP A 77 5.77 -50.96 12.44
C TRP A 77 4.74 -51.73 13.27
N MET A 78 3.46 -51.36 13.20
CA MET A 78 2.37 -52.05 13.89
C MET A 78 1.84 -53.27 13.12
N ASP A 79 1.87 -53.25 11.78
CA ASP A 79 1.43 -54.38 10.93
C ASP A 79 2.55 -55.42 10.66
N GLY A 80 3.73 -55.25 11.28
CA GLY A 80 4.92 -56.10 11.13
C GLY A 80 5.14 -57.12 12.25
#